data_AF-A0A7W0N2T5-F1
#
_entry.id   AF-A0A7W0N2T5-F1
#
_cell.length_a   1.000
_cell.length_b   1.000
_cell.length_c   1.000
_cell.angle_alpha   90.00
_cell.angle_beta   90.00
_cell.angle_gamma   90.00
#
_symmetry.space_group_name_H-M   'P 1'
#
loop_
_entity.id
_entity.type
_entity.pdbx_description
1 polymer ?
#
loop_
_entity_poly.entity_id
_entity_poly.type
_entity_poly.pdbx_seq_one_letter_code
_entity_poly.pdbx_strand_id
1 'polypeptide(L)'
;LARDALAARAGQEFTGRRTERAGDQSFWGIGVPSIFANMSEQPAGETNASAAVFGGGLRRGAGTGWWWHTPHDTEDKIDPDILVRDTRVYQHAVWRLLASPVPPLDYAEAARELTTRLEALQQGDGRGLDLSLCLRRAAELEHRMARMRDTHGADPVRTSECLRRLSRVLVPVTYTRGDRFGHDPALAQPALPALAGASRLALLPPGSDDHRFLASRLVREANRIAWALREAIDIVDRYLDG
;
A
#
# COMPACT_ATOMS: atom_id res chain seq x y z
N LEU A 1 -1.09 -8.69 -10.70
CA LEU A 1 -2.42 -8.16 -11.09
C LEU A 1 -2.37 -6.80 -11.79
N ALA A 2 -2.03 -5.69 -11.10
CA ALA A 2 -2.03 -4.36 -11.74
C ALA A 2 -1.11 -4.29 -12.96
N ARG A 3 0.13 -4.76 -12.80
CA ARG A 3 1.12 -4.91 -13.87
C ARG A 3 0.55 -5.68 -15.08
N ASP A 4 -0.06 -6.83 -14.82
CA ASP A 4 -0.58 -7.71 -15.87
C ASP A 4 -1.75 -7.06 -16.63
N ALA A 5 -2.67 -6.42 -15.91
CA ALA A 5 -3.83 -5.76 -16.52
C ALA A 5 -3.42 -4.56 -17.38
N LEU A 6 -2.48 -3.74 -16.91
CA LEU A 6 -1.96 -2.59 -17.66
C LEU A 6 -1.19 -3.04 -18.91
N ALA A 7 -0.31 -4.03 -18.78
CA ALA A 7 0.43 -4.56 -19.93
C ALA A 7 -0.51 -5.17 -20.97
N ALA A 8 -1.46 -6.00 -20.55
CA ALA A 8 -2.34 -6.73 -21.45
C ALA A 8 -3.41 -5.87 -22.14
N ARG A 9 -3.85 -4.77 -21.52
CA ARG A 9 -5.00 -3.98 -22.01
C ARG A 9 -4.62 -2.58 -22.48
N ALA A 10 -3.52 -2.02 -21.99
CA ALA A 10 -3.06 -0.69 -22.35
C ALA A 10 -1.65 -0.67 -22.96
N GLY A 11 -0.93 -1.81 -22.99
CA GLY A 11 0.46 -1.85 -23.45
C GLY A 11 1.41 -1.03 -22.56
N GLN A 12 1.01 -0.77 -21.31
CA GLN A 12 1.73 0.09 -20.38
C GLN A 12 2.45 -0.71 -19.30
N GLU A 13 3.64 -0.23 -18.94
CA GLU A 13 4.42 -0.76 -17.84
C GLU A 13 3.95 -0.17 -16.51
N PHE A 14 3.70 -1.03 -15.52
CA PHE A 14 3.42 -0.59 -14.16
C PHE A 14 4.70 -0.21 -13.44
N THR A 15 4.78 1.05 -12.99
CA THR A 15 5.98 1.62 -12.37
C THR A 15 6.14 1.29 -10.88
N GLY A 16 5.33 0.39 -10.32
CA GLY A 16 5.44 0.01 -8.90
C GLY A 16 4.93 1.08 -7.93
N ARG A 17 4.24 2.12 -8.42
CA ARG A 17 3.74 3.20 -7.57
C ARG A 17 2.67 2.69 -6.61
N ARG A 18 2.78 3.10 -5.34
CA ARG A 18 1.75 2.88 -4.32
C ARG A 18 0.52 3.73 -4.60
N THR A 19 -0.65 3.16 -4.30
CA THR A 19 -1.89 3.93 -4.25
C THR A 19 -1.81 5.00 -3.15
N GLU A 20 -2.15 6.24 -3.50
CA GLU A 20 -2.25 7.36 -2.56
C GLU A 20 -3.71 7.56 -2.11
N ARG A 21 -3.94 8.43 -1.12
CA ARG A 21 -5.28 8.82 -0.65
C ARG A 21 -5.86 9.89 -1.57
N ALA A 22 -6.18 9.51 -2.81
CA ALA A 22 -6.69 10.41 -3.84
C ALA A 22 -8.05 9.94 -4.43
N GLY A 23 -8.71 9.00 -3.76
CA GLY A 23 -10.05 8.50 -4.10
C GLY A 23 -10.62 7.63 -2.97
N ASP A 24 -11.45 6.63 -3.32
CA ASP A 24 -12.19 5.79 -2.39
C ASP A 24 -11.36 4.70 -1.69
N GLN A 25 -10.24 5.09 -1.09
CA GLN A 25 -9.37 4.20 -0.31
C GLN A 25 -9.79 4.09 1.17
N SER A 26 -11.11 4.05 1.43
CA SER A 26 -11.70 4.09 2.76
C SER A 26 -11.47 2.82 3.58
N PHE A 27 -11.25 1.67 2.93
CA PHE A 27 -11.25 0.36 3.58
C PHE A 27 -9.87 -0.17 3.99
N TRP A 28 -8.81 0.65 3.90
CA TRP A 28 -7.48 0.24 4.35
C TRP A 28 -7.41 -0.07 5.83
N GLY A 29 -8.17 0.64 6.68
CA GLY A 29 -8.20 0.40 8.14
C GLY A 29 -8.70 -1.01 8.50
N ILE A 30 -9.64 -1.56 7.72
CA ILE A 30 -10.12 -2.94 7.89
C ILE A 30 -9.37 -3.95 7.02
N GLY A 31 -8.31 -3.51 6.33
CA GLY A 31 -7.40 -4.32 5.54
C GLY A 31 -7.95 -4.88 4.22
N VAL A 32 -8.78 -4.10 3.53
CA VAL A 32 -9.13 -4.39 2.12
C VAL A 32 -8.11 -3.67 1.23
N PRO A 33 -7.33 -4.39 0.40
CA PRO A 33 -6.38 -3.76 -0.51
C PRO A 33 -7.12 -3.02 -1.63
N SER A 34 -6.49 -1.97 -2.17
CA SER A 34 -7.00 -1.22 -3.32
C SER A 34 -6.11 -1.42 -4.53
N ILE A 35 -6.69 -1.35 -5.71
CA ILE A 35 -5.99 -1.40 -6.99
C ILE A 35 -6.54 -0.30 -7.90
N PHE A 36 -5.64 0.44 -8.52
CA PHE A 36 -5.94 1.64 -9.30
C PHE A 36 -6.56 2.77 -8.44
N ALA A 37 -6.49 3.99 -8.96
CA ALA A 37 -7.08 5.17 -8.30
C ALA A 37 -7.55 6.16 -9.35
N ASN A 38 -6.69 6.43 -10.33
CA ASN A 38 -7.03 7.21 -11.51
C ASN A 38 -6.42 6.54 -12.75
N MET A 39 -7.09 6.65 -13.89
CA MET A 39 -6.63 6.16 -15.19
C MET A 39 -6.73 7.30 -16.22
N SER A 40 -5.99 7.19 -17.32
CA SER A 40 -6.06 8.15 -18.44
C SER A 40 -5.85 9.61 -18.04
N GLU A 41 -4.84 9.81 -17.21
CA GLU A 41 -4.38 11.13 -16.89
C GLU A 41 -3.82 11.85 -18.12
N GLN A 42 -3.81 13.17 -18.02
CA GLN A 42 -3.04 14.02 -18.91
C GLN A 42 -1.58 13.57 -18.90
N PRO A 43 -0.91 13.51 -20.05
CA PRO A 43 0.50 13.14 -20.13
C PRO A 43 1.37 14.03 -19.22
N ALA A 44 2.45 13.47 -18.68
CA ALA A 44 3.44 14.29 -17.99
C ALA A 44 3.97 15.40 -18.92
N GLY A 45 3.93 16.65 -18.44
CA GLY A 45 4.20 17.86 -19.22
C GLY A 45 4.10 19.09 -18.32
N GLU A 46 3.46 20.17 -18.77
CA GLU A 46 3.18 21.32 -17.89
C GLU A 46 2.28 20.89 -16.72
N THR A 47 2.80 21.08 -15.50
CA THR A 47 2.11 20.77 -14.26
C THR A 47 0.82 21.57 -14.15
N ASN A 48 -0.33 20.90 -14.02
CA ASN A 48 -1.61 21.57 -13.79
C ASN A 48 -2.04 21.41 -12.31
N ALA A 49 -3.14 22.06 -11.92
CA ALA A 49 -3.61 22.06 -10.53
C ALA A 49 -3.86 20.64 -9.96
N SER A 50 -4.25 19.70 -10.81
CA SER A 50 -4.49 18.31 -10.39
C SER A 50 -3.20 17.55 -10.09
N ALA A 51 -2.06 17.98 -10.61
CA ALA A 51 -0.76 17.42 -10.27
C ALA A 51 -0.36 17.64 -8.80
N ALA A 52 -1.08 18.47 -8.03
CA ALA A 52 -0.89 18.51 -6.58
C ALA A 52 -1.58 17.34 -5.86
N VAL A 53 -2.70 16.84 -6.41
CA VAL A 53 -3.48 15.70 -5.91
C VAL A 53 -2.93 14.39 -6.44
N PHE A 54 -2.43 14.45 -7.66
CA PHE A 54 -2.02 13.30 -8.44
C PHE A 54 -0.51 13.31 -8.76
N GLY A 55 0.23 14.39 -8.70
CA GLY A 55 1.64 14.38 -9.13
C GLY A 55 2.61 13.71 -8.15
N GLY A 56 3.84 13.47 -8.64
CA GLY A 56 4.99 13.01 -7.84
C GLY A 56 5.42 11.55 -8.04
N GLY A 57 6.67 11.27 -7.67
CA GLY A 57 7.25 9.91 -7.64
C GLY A 57 7.39 9.26 -9.02
N LEU A 58 7.00 7.99 -9.12
CA LEU A 58 7.11 7.17 -10.33
C LEU A 58 5.91 7.32 -11.30
N ARG A 59 5.18 8.44 -11.23
CA ARG A 59 3.98 8.69 -12.06
C ARG A 59 4.37 9.22 -13.44
N ARG A 60 3.67 8.75 -14.49
CA ARG A 60 3.88 9.16 -15.88
C ARG A 60 2.81 10.16 -16.40
N GLY A 61 1.84 10.52 -15.56
CA GLY A 61 0.77 11.47 -15.84
C GLY A 61 0.81 12.69 -14.91
N ALA A 62 0.24 13.80 -15.38
CA ALA A 62 0.10 15.06 -14.66
C ALA A 62 -1.27 15.21 -13.97
N GLY A 63 -2.02 14.11 -13.80
CA GLY A 63 -3.37 14.12 -13.23
C GLY A 63 -4.47 14.39 -14.27
N THR A 64 -5.57 14.99 -13.84
CA THR A 64 -6.72 15.35 -14.67
C THR A 64 -6.50 16.68 -15.41
N GLY A 65 -7.39 17.04 -16.34
CA GLY A 65 -7.32 18.33 -17.02
C GLY A 65 -7.74 19.50 -16.12
N TRP A 66 -7.52 20.75 -16.55
CA TRP A 66 -7.90 21.96 -15.80
C TRP A 66 -9.41 22.05 -15.53
N TRP A 67 -10.21 21.38 -16.37
CA TRP A 67 -11.66 21.33 -16.27
C TRP A 67 -12.16 20.46 -15.11
N TRP A 68 -11.31 19.58 -14.54
CA TRP A 68 -11.69 18.69 -13.45
C TRP A 68 -12.28 19.45 -12.26
N HIS A 69 -13.42 18.98 -11.76
CA HIS A 69 -14.20 19.65 -10.70
C HIS A 69 -14.65 21.08 -11.05
N THR A 70 -14.84 21.38 -12.34
CA THR A 70 -15.45 22.63 -12.82
C THR A 70 -16.66 22.34 -13.71
N PRO A 71 -17.51 23.34 -14.00
CA PRO A 71 -18.61 23.18 -14.96
C PRO A 71 -18.18 22.82 -16.39
N HIS A 72 -16.89 22.92 -16.72
CA HIS A 72 -16.33 22.55 -18.02
C HIS A 72 -15.92 21.07 -18.09
N ASP A 73 -16.13 20.29 -17.02
CA ASP A 73 -15.93 18.83 -17.01
C ASP A 73 -17.10 18.14 -17.73
N THR A 74 -17.12 18.30 -19.05
CA THR A 74 -18.19 17.84 -19.94
C THR A 74 -17.75 16.66 -20.82
N GLU A 75 -18.72 16.01 -21.47
CA GLU A 75 -18.48 14.79 -22.26
C GLU A 75 -17.48 14.96 -23.42
N ASP A 76 -17.29 16.19 -23.92
CA ASP A 76 -16.33 16.52 -24.97
C ASP A 76 -14.87 16.28 -24.54
N LYS A 77 -14.60 16.05 -23.25
CA LYS A 77 -13.28 15.70 -22.72
C LYS A 77 -13.03 14.19 -22.63
N ILE A 78 -14.06 13.38 -22.92
CA ILE A 78 -13.99 11.93 -22.85
C ILE A 78 -13.72 11.36 -24.24
N ASP A 79 -12.57 10.73 -24.39
CA ASP A 79 -12.25 9.94 -25.58
C ASP A 79 -12.86 8.52 -25.45
N PRO A 80 -13.74 8.10 -26.37
CA PRO A 80 -14.40 6.80 -26.30
C PRO A 80 -13.44 5.60 -26.36
N ASP A 81 -12.36 5.68 -27.14
CA ASP A 81 -11.41 4.59 -27.29
C ASP A 81 -10.58 4.42 -26.01
N ILE A 82 -10.22 5.54 -25.38
CA ILE A 82 -9.55 5.56 -24.07
C ILE A 82 -10.48 4.98 -22.99
N LEU A 83 -11.76 5.38 -22.96
CA LEU A 83 -12.74 4.85 -22.01
C LEU A 83 -12.92 3.33 -22.15
N VAL A 84 -13.00 2.82 -23.39
CA VAL A 84 -13.08 1.38 -23.67
C VAL A 84 -11.80 0.66 -23.19
N ARG A 85 -10.62 1.23 -23.46
CA ARG A 85 -9.34 0.68 -22.99
C ARG A 85 -9.29 0.56 -21.47
N ASP A 86 -9.64 1.64 -20.76
CA ASP A 86 -9.62 1.66 -19.29
C ASP A 86 -10.62 0.69 -18.70
N THR A 87 -11.83 0.64 -19.26
CA THR A 87 -12.85 -0.34 -18.89
C THR A 87 -12.32 -1.77 -19.02
N ARG A 88 -11.57 -2.08 -20.09
CA ARG A 88 -10.93 -3.39 -20.28
C ARG A 88 -9.86 -3.66 -19.22
N VAL A 89 -9.11 -2.66 -18.75
CA VAL A 89 -8.14 -2.80 -17.65
C VAL A 89 -8.86 -3.20 -16.35
N TYR A 90 -9.92 -2.46 -15.98
CA TYR A 90 -10.73 -2.79 -14.80
C TYR A 90 -11.38 -4.17 -14.92
N GLN A 91 -12.00 -4.46 -16.06
CA GLN A 91 -12.61 -5.76 -16.34
C GLN A 91 -11.59 -6.90 -16.21
N HIS A 92 -10.37 -6.72 -16.73
CA HIS A 92 -9.30 -7.72 -16.59
C HIS A 92 -8.99 -7.98 -15.11
N ALA A 93 -8.80 -6.92 -14.32
CA ALA A 93 -8.48 -7.06 -12.90
C ALA A 93 -9.61 -7.74 -12.11
N VAL A 94 -10.87 -7.30 -12.33
CA VAL A 94 -12.06 -7.88 -11.70
C VAL A 94 -12.24 -9.34 -12.10
N TRP A 95 -12.14 -9.67 -13.38
CA TRP A 95 -12.23 -11.05 -13.86
C TRP A 95 -11.19 -11.94 -13.21
N ARG A 96 -9.92 -11.49 -13.13
CA ARG A 96 -8.86 -12.25 -12.47
C ARG A 96 -9.12 -12.45 -10.97
N LEU A 97 -9.68 -11.47 -10.28
CA LEU A 97 -10.03 -11.60 -8.86
C LEU A 97 -11.19 -12.58 -8.63
N LEU A 98 -12.15 -12.64 -9.56
CA LEU A 98 -13.35 -13.48 -9.43
C LEU A 98 -13.16 -14.91 -9.96
N ALA A 99 -12.33 -15.08 -10.99
CA ALA A 99 -12.22 -16.35 -11.73
C ALA A 99 -10.93 -17.13 -11.45
N SER A 100 -9.95 -16.54 -10.77
CA SER A 100 -8.74 -17.28 -10.38
C SER A 100 -9.05 -18.18 -9.17
N PRO A 101 -8.65 -19.47 -9.16
CA PRO A 101 -8.85 -20.35 -8.00
C PRO A 101 -8.25 -19.79 -6.71
N VAL A 102 -7.12 -19.10 -6.83
CA VAL A 102 -6.52 -18.27 -5.77
C VAL A 102 -6.46 -16.83 -6.26
N PRO A 103 -6.94 -15.84 -5.49
CA PRO A 103 -6.81 -14.43 -5.85
C PRO A 103 -5.34 -14.04 -6.08
N PRO A 104 -5.01 -13.31 -7.15
CA PRO A 104 -3.63 -12.96 -7.49
C PRO A 104 -3.09 -11.80 -6.62
N LEU A 105 -3.00 -12.04 -5.31
CA LEU A 105 -2.47 -11.12 -4.29
C LEU A 105 -1.07 -11.59 -3.86
N ASP A 106 -0.07 -10.71 -3.95
CA ASP A 106 1.31 -11.03 -3.59
C ASP A 106 1.71 -10.34 -2.27
N TYR A 107 1.38 -10.98 -1.15
CA TYR A 107 1.79 -10.48 0.18
C TYR A 107 3.25 -10.75 0.51
N ALA A 108 3.94 -11.59 -0.28
CA ALA A 108 5.39 -11.75 -0.13
C ALA A 108 6.12 -10.48 -0.62
N GLU A 109 5.65 -9.87 -1.71
CA GLU A 109 6.14 -8.56 -2.15
C GLU A 109 5.82 -7.47 -1.14
N ALA A 110 4.61 -7.46 -0.57
CA ALA A 110 4.25 -6.52 0.49
C ALA A 110 5.14 -6.64 1.74
N ALA A 111 5.51 -7.86 2.12
CA ALA A 111 6.44 -8.12 3.23
C ALA A 111 7.84 -7.59 2.93
N ARG A 112 8.39 -7.87 1.73
CA ARG A 112 9.68 -7.32 1.28
C ARG A 112 9.70 -5.80 1.31
N GLU A 113 8.65 -5.18 0.75
CA GLU A 113 8.54 -3.72 0.75
C GLU A 113 8.49 -3.15 2.17
N LEU A 114 7.76 -3.80 3.08
CA LEU A 114 7.69 -3.41 4.49
C LEU A 114 9.08 -3.49 5.16
N THR A 115 9.83 -4.57 4.95
CA THR A 115 11.19 -4.71 5.48
C THR A 115 12.10 -3.60 4.99
N THR A 116 12.18 -3.38 3.67
CA THR A 116 13.00 -2.30 3.09
C THR A 116 12.67 -0.94 3.69
N ARG A 117 11.38 -0.66 3.97
CA ARG A 117 10.96 0.60 4.59
C ARG A 117 11.33 0.71 6.06
N LEU A 118 11.23 -0.38 6.82
CA LEU A 118 11.67 -0.43 8.20
C LEU A 118 13.19 -0.27 8.30
N GLU A 119 13.96 -0.88 7.39
CA GLU A 119 15.41 -0.74 7.31
C GLU A 119 15.82 0.70 7.01
N ALA A 120 15.17 1.33 6.02
CA ALA A 120 15.40 2.73 5.68
C ALA A 120 15.12 3.66 6.88
N LEU A 121 14.06 3.41 7.65
CA LEU A 121 13.78 4.16 8.87
C LEU A 121 14.84 3.94 9.95
N GLN A 122 15.26 2.69 10.17
CA GLN A 122 16.27 2.35 11.19
C GLN A 122 17.65 2.96 10.87
N GLN A 123 18.07 2.94 9.60
CA GLN A 123 19.38 3.44 9.16
C GLN A 123 19.41 4.96 8.96
N GLY A 124 18.29 5.53 8.52
CA GLY A 124 18.12 6.95 8.22
C GLY A 124 17.61 7.76 9.41
N ASP A 125 16.49 8.46 9.22
CA ASP A 125 16.01 9.49 10.15
C ASP A 125 15.46 8.95 11.48
N GLY A 126 15.32 7.63 11.63
CA GLY A 126 14.76 6.97 12.81
C GLY A 126 15.80 6.54 13.85
N ARG A 127 17.02 7.07 13.86
CA ARG A 127 18.08 6.71 14.85
C ARG A 127 17.65 6.79 16.32
N GLY A 128 16.58 7.54 16.63
CA GLY A 128 15.99 7.63 17.97
C GLY A 128 14.93 6.57 18.31
N LEU A 129 14.60 5.66 17.38
CA LEU A 129 13.57 4.63 17.55
C LEU A 129 14.15 3.24 17.23
N ASP A 130 14.09 2.33 18.21
CA ASP A 130 14.51 0.94 18.00
C ASP A 130 13.42 0.15 17.26
N LEU A 131 13.69 -0.22 16.01
CA LEU A 131 12.84 -1.07 15.17
C LEU A 131 13.37 -2.52 15.07
N SER A 132 14.37 -2.91 15.87
CA SER A 132 15.03 -4.23 15.78
C SER A 132 14.03 -5.39 15.86
N LEU A 133 13.01 -5.29 16.71
CA LEU A 133 11.98 -6.32 16.80
C LEU A 133 11.11 -6.38 15.54
N CYS A 134 10.75 -5.24 14.95
CA CYS A 134 10.00 -5.19 13.71
C CYS A 134 10.82 -5.82 12.58
N LEU A 135 12.09 -5.44 12.44
CA LEU A 135 13.00 -5.97 11.43
C LEU A 135 13.16 -7.49 11.52
N ARG A 136 13.42 -8.03 12.72
CA ARG A 136 13.51 -9.48 12.91
C ARG A 136 12.24 -10.21 12.48
N ARG A 137 11.05 -9.69 12.85
CA ARG A 137 9.77 -10.31 12.47
C ARG A 137 9.45 -10.14 10.99
N ALA A 138 9.83 -9.03 10.38
CA ALA A 138 9.63 -8.82 8.95
C ALA A 138 10.48 -9.80 8.12
N ALA A 139 11.75 -10.00 8.50
CA ALA A 139 12.62 -11.01 7.90
C ALA A 139 12.08 -12.44 8.10
N GLU A 140 11.57 -12.77 9.30
CA GLU A 140 10.94 -14.07 9.55
C GLU A 140 9.70 -14.27 8.65
N LEU A 141 8.83 -13.25 8.55
CA LEU A 141 7.65 -13.31 7.69
C LEU A 141 8.05 -13.55 6.22
N GLU A 142 9.08 -12.89 5.71
CA GLU A 142 9.59 -13.12 4.36
C GLU A 142 10.04 -14.57 4.16
N HIS A 143 10.77 -15.13 5.12
CA HIS A 143 11.22 -16.52 5.06
C HIS A 143 10.01 -17.49 5.02
N ARG A 144 8.99 -17.27 5.86
CA ARG A 144 7.77 -18.09 5.88
C ARG A 144 6.96 -17.94 4.59
N MET A 145 6.84 -16.73 4.06
CA MET A 145 6.18 -16.45 2.78
C MET A 145 6.90 -17.13 1.61
N ALA A 146 8.23 -17.23 1.64
CA ALA A 146 8.98 -17.98 0.64
C ALA A 146 8.61 -19.47 0.67
N ARG A 147 8.52 -20.09 1.86
CA ARG A 147 8.08 -21.49 2.02
C ARG A 147 6.63 -21.71 1.58
N MET A 148 5.73 -20.76 1.89
CA MET A 148 4.34 -20.81 1.46
C MET A 148 4.21 -20.81 -0.08
N ARG A 149 5.14 -20.17 -0.79
CA ARG A 149 5.15 -20.12 -2.27
C ARG A 149 5.22 -21.51 -2.90
N ASP A 150 5.98 -22.42 -2.31
CA ASP A 150 6.18 -23.78 -2.84
C ASP A 150 4.92 -24.65 -2.75
N THR A 151 4.00 -24.29 -1.84
CA THR A 151 2.71 -24.98 -1.65
C THR A 151 1.53 -24.14 -2.10
N HIS A 152 1.79 -23.00 -2.75
CA HIS A 152 0.76 -22.02 -3.11
C HIS A 152 -0.22 -22.59 -4.14
N GLY A 153 -1.51 -22.59 -3.80
CA GLY A 153 -2.57 -23.08 -4.68
C GLY A 153 -2.74 -24.60 -4.70
N ALA A 154 -1.98 -25.36 -3.89
CA ALA A 154 -2.23 -26.78 -3.67
C ALA A 154 -3.62 -27.02 -3.05
N ASP A 155 -4.03 -26.13 -2.14
CA ASP A 155 -5.40 -26.01 -1.63
C ASP A 155 -5.88 -24.56 -1.84
N PRO A 156 -6.61 -24.28 -2.93
CA PRO A 156 -7.02 -22.92 -3.27
C PRO A 156 -7.86 -22.23 -2.20
N VAL A 157 -8.69 -22.98 -1.45
CA VAL A 157 -9.55 -22.41 -0.41
C VAL A 157 -8.68 -21.97 0.78
N ARG A 158 -7.79 -22.84 1.24
CA ARG A 158 -6.90 -22.56 2.36
C ARG A 158 -5.88 -21.46 2.00
N THR A 159 -5.35 -21.45 0.78
CA THR A 159 -4.49 -20.37 0.29
C THR A 159 -5.25 -19.04 0.26
N SER A 160 -6.48 -19.02 -0.27
CA SER A 160 -7.30 -17.80 -0.35
C SER A 160 -7.64 -17.24 1.04
N GLU A 161 -7.97 -18.10 2.00
CA GLU A 161 -8.24 -17.69 3.38
C GLU A 161 -6.97 -17.15 4.06
N CYS A 162 -5.81 -17.76 3.82
CA CYS A 162 -4.52 -17.24 4.29
C CYS A 162 -4.25 -15.84 3.74
N LEU A 163 -4.36 -15.63 2.42
CA LEU A 163 -4.17 -14.32 1.78
C LEU A 163 -5.16 -13.28 2.31
N ARG A 164 -6.43 -13.65 2.50
CA ARG A 164 -7.44 -12.76 3.07
C ARG A 164 -7.09 -12.35 4.49
N ARG A 165 -6.60 -13.27 5.34
CA ARG A 165 -6.18 -12.94 6.71
C ARG A 165 -4.94 -12.05 6.72
N LEU A 166 -3.97 -12.32 5.86
CA LEU A 166 -2.79 -11.47 5.68
C LEU A 166 -3.19 -10.05 5.27
N SER A 167 -4.18 -9.88 4.41
CA SER A 167 -4.69 -8.56 4.02
C SER A 167 -5.15 -7.74 5.23
N ARG A 168 -5.87 -8.39 6.16
CA ARG A 168 -6.41 -7.75 7.37
C ARG A 168 -5.35 -7.24 8.33
N VAL A 169 -4.13 -7.76 8.20
CA VAL A 169 -3.01 -7.42 9.08
C VAL A 169 -2.03 -6.45 8.39
N LEU A 170 -1.65 -6.73 7.14
CA LEU A 170 -0.57 -6.01 6.45
C LEU A 170 -1.03 -4.71 5.78
N VAL A 171 -2.28 -4.67 5.28
CA VAL A 171 -2.79 -3.45 4.61
C VAL A 171 -2.89 -2.28 5.61
N PRO A 172 -3.50 -2.42 6.80
CA PRO A 172 -3.54 -1.32 7.76
C PRO A 172 -2.15 -0.82 8.16
N VAL A 173 -1.19 -1.72 8.40
CA VAL A 173 0.20 -1.35 8.76
C VAL A 173 0.84 -0.40 7.75
N THR A 174 0.58 -0.62 6.46
CA THR A 174 1.26 0.08 5.37
C THR A 174 0.47 1.26 4.81
N TYR A 175 -0.75 1.48 5.29
CA TYR A 175 -1.64 2.50 4.75
C TYR A 175 -2.41 3.32 5.78
N THR A 176 -2.35 3.01 7.09
CA THR A 176 -3.06 3.79 8.11
C THR A 176 -2.16 4.21 9.30
N ARG A 177 -2.47 5.37 9.89
CA ARG A 177 -1.96 5.75 11.22
C ARG A 177 -2.77 5.08 12.32
N GLY A 178 -4.09 5.04 12.15
CA GLY A 178 -5.02 4.42 13.08
C GLY A 178 -5.10 2.89 13.01
N ASP A 179 -5.97 2.34 13.83
CA ASP A 179 -6.40 0.94 13.79
C ASP A 179 -7.64 0.76 12.90
N ARG A 180 -8.30 -0.39 13.01
CA ARG A 180 -9.49 -0.73 12.21
C ARG A 180 -10.74 0.11 12.50
N PHE A 181 -10.74 0.90 13.58
CA PHE A 181 -11.85 1.75 14.00
C PHE A 181 -11.58 3.24 13.78
N GLY A 182 -10.35 3.60 13.40
CA GLY A 182 -9.96 4.96 13.06
C GLY A 182 -9.82 5.16 11.55
N HIS A 183 -10.37 6.25 11.03
CA HIS A 183 -10.07 6.71 9.68
C HIS A 183 -9.06 7.84 9.73
N ASP A 184 -8.01 7.71 8.92
CA ASP A 184 -7.09 8.81 8.73
C ASP A 184 -7.69 9.90 7.83
N PRO A 185 -7.22 11.15 7.94
CA PRO A 185 -7.53 12.19 6.98
C PRO A 185 -7.15 11.80 5.54
N ALA A 186 -7.90 12.30 4.56
CA ALA A 186 -7.63 12.16 3.12
C ALA A 186 -6.48 13.07 2.67
N LEU A 187 -5.31 12.90 3.30
CA LEU A 187 -4.08 13.63 3.02
C LEU A 187 -3.01 12.66 2.51
N ALA A 188 -2.01 13.20 1.81
CA ALA A 188 -0.82 12.45 1.46
C ALA A 188 -0.15 11.88 2.71
N GLN A 189 0.27 10.61 2.64
CA GLN A 189 0.89 9.90 3.75
C GLN A 189 2.13 9.12 3.26
N PRO A 190 3.17 9.01 4.10
CA PRO A 190 4.27 8.11 3.80
C PRO A 190 3.82 6.66 3.90
N ALA A 191 4.59 5.74 3.33
CA ALA A 191 4.23 4.32 3.28
C ALA A 191 4.19 3.59 4.64
N LEU A 192 4.70 4.21 5.71
CA LEU A 192 4.49 3.75 7.09
C LEU A 192 3.88 4.92 7.88
N PRO A 193 2.57 5.20 7.72
CA PRO A 193 1.96 6.41 8.27
C PRO A 193 2.11 6.52 9.78
N ALA A 194 2.01 5.40 10.49
CA ALA A 194 2.15 5.34 11.94
C ALA A 194 3.56 5.74 12.43
N LEU A 195 4.59 5.54 11.61
CA LEU A 195 5.97 5.90 11.90
C LEU A 195 6.41 7.21 11.22
N ALA A 196 5.48 7.96 10.60
CA ALA A 196 5.78 9.20 9.87
C ALA A 196 6.54 10.26 10.71
N GLY A 197 6.40 10.21 12.03
CA GLY A 197 7.08 11.13 12.95
C GLY A 197 8.50 10.73 13.33
N ALA A 198 9.01 9.57 12.88
CA ALA A 198 10.31 9.06 13.27
C ALA A 198 11.46 10.03 12.93
N SER A 199 11.40 10.67 11.77
CA SER A 199 12.41 11.65 11.35
C SER A 199 12.42 12.90 12.22
N ARG A 200 11.23 13.37 12.61
CA ARG A 200 11.09 14.52 13.53
C ARG A 200 11.68 14.21 14.90
N LEU A 201 11.61 12.96 15.38
CA LEU A 201 12.12 12.59 16.70
C LEU A 201 13.62 12.93 16.85
N ALA A 202 14.42 12.65 15.81
CA ALA A 202 15.85 12.92 15.81
C ALA A 202 16.20 14.42 15.85
N LEU A 203 15.26 15.30 15.49
CA LEU A 203 15.45 16.75 15.46
C LEU A 203 15.02 17.44 16.77
N LEU A 204 14.32 16.73 17.66
CA LEU A 204 13.85 17.31 18.92
C LEU A 204 14.93 17.25 20.00
N PRO A 205 15.06 18.27 20.86
CA PRO A 205 16.02 18.26 21.95
C PRO A 205 15.81 17.04 22.87
N PRO A 206 16.83 16.20 23.12
CA PRO A 206 16.72 15.08 24.03
C PRO A 206 16.23 15.53 25.42
N GLY A 207 15.24 14.82 25.95
CA GLY A 207 14.68 15.11 27.28
C GLY A 207 13.61 16.21 27.33
N SER A 208 13.35 16.92 26.23
CA SER A 208 12.20 17.83 26.12
C SER A 208 10.87 17.07 26.17
N ASP A 209 9.79 17.75 26.56
CA ASP A 209 8.45 17.17 26.60
C ASP A 209 7.99 16.70 25.21
N ASP A 210 8.23 17.49 24.17
CA ASP A 210 7.95 17.13 22.77
C ASP A 210 8.67 15.84 22.35
N HIS A 211 9.96 15.71 22.70
CA HIS A 211 10.72 14.50 22.43
C HIS A 211 10.11 13.29 23.16
N ARG A 212 9.78 13.43 24.46
CA ARG A 212 9.22 12.34 25.27
C ARG A 212 7.84 11.91 24.78
N PHE A 213 6.97 12.85 24.44
CA PHE A 213 5.63 12.56 23.92
C PHE A 213 5.70 11.88 22.55
N LEU A 214 6.57 12.35 21.65
CA LEU A 214 6.73 11.73 20.34
C LEU A 214 7.37 10.35 20.44
N ALA A 215 8.43 10.18 21.25
CA ALA A 215 9.08 8.89 21.48
C ALA A 215 8.08 7.85 22.00
N SER A 216 7.30 8.20 23.03
CA SER A 216 6.30 7.30 23.63
C SER A 216 5.25 6.85 22.61
N ARG A 217 4.78 7.78 21.77
CA ARG A 217 3.85 7.45 20.68
C ARG A 217 4.49 6.50 19.67
N LEU A 218 5.70 6.80 19.20
CA LEU A 218 6.39 6.01 18.19
C LEU A 218 6.73 4.60 18.68
N VAL A 219 7.11 4.43 19.95
CA VAL A 219 7.30 3.10 20.57
C VAL A 219 6.01 2.30 20.55
N ARG A 220 4.86 2.92 20.85
CA ARG A 220 3.56 2.25 20.77
C ARG A 220 3.23 1.82 19.33
N GLU A 221 3.50 2.67 18.35
CA GLU A 221 3.28 2.33 16.94
C GLU A 221 4.24 1.23 16.46
N ALA A 222 5.52 1.26 16.85
CA ALA A 222 6.48 0.20 16.58
C ALA A 222 6.02 -1.13 17.20
N ASN A 223 5.52 -1.12 18.44
CA ASN A 223 4.96 -2.32 19.07
C ASN A 223 3.72 -2.85 18.34
N ARG A 224 2.85 -1.95 17.84
CA ARG A 224 1.68 -2.34 17.02
C ARG A 224 2.10 -3.00 15.72
N ILE A 225 3.11 -2.46 15.04
CA ILE A 225 3.67 -3.05 13.81
C ILE A 225 4.32 -4.40 14.11
N ALA A 226 5.13 -4.48 15.16
CA ALA A 226 5.74 -5.73 15.59
C ALA A 226 4.68 -6.79 15.90
N TRP A 227 3.58 -6.42 16.57
CA TRP A 227 2.46 -7.32 16.84
C TRP A 227 1.79 -7.79 15.54
N ALA A 228 1.49 -6.87 14.62
CA ALA A 228 0.92 -7.23 13.32
C ALA A 228 1.84 -8.20 12.54
N LEU A 229 3.16 -7.98 12.55
CA LEU A 229 4.11 -8.91 11.92
C LEU A 229 4.08 -10.30 12.57
N ARG A 230 3.93 -10.38 13.90
CA ARG A 230 3.74 -11.67 14.59
C ARG A 230 2.46 -12.35 14.15
N GLU A 231 1.34 -11.64 14.12
CA GLU A 231 0.06 -12.20 13.68
C GLU A 231 0.14 -12.69 12.22
N ALA A 232 0.85 -11.97 11.35
CA ALA A 232 1.10 -12.40 9.97
C ALA A 232 1.93 -13.70 9.92
N ILE A 233 2.96 -13.83 10.76
CA ILE A 233 3.72 -15.09 10.90
C ILE A 233 2.79 -16.22 11.35
N ASP A 234 1.99 -16.01 12.40
CA ASP A 234 1.06 -17.01 12.94
C ASP A 234 -0.02 -17.42 11.91
N ILE A 235 -0.38 -16.54 10.98
CA ILE A 235 -1.28 -16.86 9.86
C ILE A 235 -0.58 -17.79 8.86
N VAL A 236 0.67 -17.49 8.48
CA VAL A 236 1.42 -18.31 7.53
C VAL A 236 1.76 -19.67 8.14
N ASP A 237 2.09 -19.74 9.43
CA ASP A 237 2.40 -21.01 10.11
C ASP A 237 1.23 -21.95 10.13
N ARG A 238 0.05 -21.45 10.50
CA ARG A 238 -1.18 -22.25 10.41
C ARG A 238 -1.45 -22.76 9.01
N TYR A 239 -1.06 -22.01 7.97
CA TYR A 239 -1.13 -22.47 6.58
C TYR A 239 -0.03 -23.49 6.22
N LEU A 240 1.13 -23.45 6.85
CA LEU A 240 2.20 -24.42 6.59
C LEU A 240 1.99 -25.73 7.36
N ASP A 241 1.41 -25.68 8.56
CA ASP A 241 1.34 -26.81 9.48
C ASP A 241 0.17 -27.77 9.22
N GLY A 242 -0.93 -27.27 8.62
CA GLY A 242 -2.12 -28.08 8.29
C GLY A 242 -3.38 -27.56 8.95
#